data_AF-A0A938RS40-F1
#
_entry.id   AF-A0A938RS40-F1
#
_cell.length_a   1.000
_cell.length_b   1.000
_cell.length_c   1.000
_cell.angle_alpha   90.00
_cell.angle_beta   90.00
_cell.angle_gamma   90.00
#
_symmetry.space_group_name_H-M   'P 1'
#
loop_
_entity.id
_entity.type
_entity.pdbx_description
1 polymer ?
#
loop_
_entity_poly.entity_id
_entity_poly.type
_entity_poly.pdbx_seq_one_letter_code
_entity_poly.pdbx_strand_id
1 'polypeptide(L)'
;MSQKPMTSRERVMRALNHREPDRIPRDFGGTFTTTIHVGAYTRLMNFLGIEAGPAMIDNYQVRTAVLDPRLVERIGTDCVALKTKPPTTWKLELVTDEKGYEHQKDEWGVDRACPPGGYYYDVVSSPLAGATLKDLDQFPWPDPNDAGRYEGLEERAKGLYEGTDKCVVLSVGTSMFAQIAFLMGWEDFLLN
;
A
#
# COMPACT_ATOMS: atom_id res chain seq x y z
N MET A 1 -38.15 -16.66 11.38
CA MET A 1 -37.52 -16.49 10.05
C MET A 1 -36.03 -16.33 10.28
N SER A 2 -35.19 -17.19 9.71
CA SER A 2 -33.72 -17.02 9.81
C SER A 2 -33.35 -15.73 9.09
N GLN A 3 -32.70 -14.78 9.78
CA GLN A 3 -32.18 -13.58 9.12
C GLN A 3 -31.16 -14.01 8.06
N LYS A 4 -31.24 -13.41 6.87
CA LYS A 4 -30.21 -13.60 5.84
C LYS A 4 -28.86 -13.20 6.45
N PRO A 5 -27.81 -14.04 6.33
CA PRO A 5 -26.50 -13.71 6.89
C PRO A 5 -25.95 -12.43 6.24
N MET A 6 -25.36 -11.57 7.06
CA MET A 6 -24.83 -10.27 6.65
C MET A 6 -23.62 -10.45 5.72
N THR A 7 -23.60 -9.71 4.62
CA THR A 7 -22.43 -9.68 3.72
C THR A 7 -21.23 -9.00 4.40
N SER A 8 -20.02 -9.25 3.91
CA SER A 8 -18.82 -8.56 4.39
C SER A 8 -18.91 -7.05 4.26
N ARG A 9 -19.46 -6.55 3.14
CA ARG A 9 -19.71 -5.13 2.92
C ARG A 9 -20.71 -4.56 3.93
N GLU A 10 -21.86 -5.19 4.12
CA GLU A 10 -22.86 -4.74 5.10
C GLU A 10 -22.29 -4.70 6.52
N ARG A 11 -21.48 -5.72 6.88
CA ARG A 11 -20.81 -5.82 8.18
C ARG A 11 -19.87 -4.66 8.42
N VAL A 12 -19.00 -4.35 7.47
CA VAL A 12 -18.08 -3.20 7.55
C VAL A 12 -18.86 -1.89 7.61
N MET A 13 -19.86 -1.71 6.74
CA MET A 13 -20.63 -0.47 6.70
C MET A 13 -21.42 -0.24 7.99
N ARG A 14 -21.99 -1.27 8.62
CA ARG A 14 -22.68 -1.12 9.92
C ARG A 14 -21.71 -0.68 11.01
N ALA A 15 -20.54 -1.32 11.10
CA ALA A 15 -19.53 -0.97 12.08
C ALA A 15 -19.05 0.48 11.92
N LEU A 16 -18.77 0.92 10.68
CA LEU A 16 -18.39 2.31 10.38
C LEU A 16 -19.50 3.33 10.69
N ASN A 17 -20.76 2.90 10.64
CA ASN A 17 -21.92 3.71 11.04
C ASN A 17 -22.28 3.54 12.52
N HIS A 18 -21.37 3.01 13.35
CA HIS A 18 -21.57 2.79 14.79
C HIS A 18 -22.82 1.95 15.11
N ARG A 19 -23.17 1.00 14.23
CA ARG A 19 -24.26 0.03 14.44
C ARG A 19 -23.66 -1.35 14.66
N GLU A 20 -24.24 -2.11 15.58
CA GLU A 20 -23.79 -3.47 15.87
C GLU A 20 -23.92 -4.37 14.62
N PRO A 21 -22.80 -4.96 14.15
CA PRO A 21 -22.81 -5.98 13.10
C PRO A 21 -23.05 -7.38 13.68
N ASP A 22 -23.17 -8.40 12.82
CA ASP A 22 -23.30 -9.80 13.23
C ASP A 22 -22.01 -10.38 13.85
N ARG A 23 -20.84 -9.82 13.52
CA ARG A 23 -19.55 -10.04 14.18
C ARG A 23 -18.59 -8.88 13.90
N ILE A 24 -17.46 -8.85 14.61
CA ILE A 24 -16.38 -7.89 14.36
C ILE A 24 -15.92 -8.02 12.89
N PRO A 25 -15.94 -6.94 12.08
CA PRO A 25 -15.37 -6.95 10.74
C PRO A 25 -13.85 -7.11 10.80
N ARG A 26 -13.28 -7.86 9.86
CA ARG A 26 -11.84 -8.12 9.79
C ARG A 26 -11.27 -7.57 8.51
N ASP A 27 -10.21 -6.78 8.61
CA ASP A 27 -9.40 -6.36 7.47
C ASP A 27 -8.02 -7.00 7.54
N PHE A 28 -7.76 -7.88 6.58
CA PHE A 28 -6.43 -8.38 6.27
C PHE A 28 -6.26 -8.37 4.74
N GLY A 29 -5.46 -7.43 4.23
CA GLY A 29 -5.24 -7.20 2.81
C GLY A 29 -6.18 -6.21 2.11
N GLY A 30 -7.01 -5.47 2.84
CA GLY A 30 -7.84 -4.38 2.32
C GLY A 30 -7.05 -3.15 1.90
N THR A 31 -5.82 -2.98 2.40
CA THR A 31 -4.89 -1.91 2.03
C THR A 31 -3.45 -2.41 2.04
N PHE A 32 -2.49 -1.64 1.51
CA PHE A 32 -1.06 -1.97 1.64
C PHE A 32 -0.56 -1.92 3.11
N THR A 33 -1.32 -1.31 4.03
CA THR A 33 -0.99 -1.27 5.47
C THR A 33 -1.62 -2.38 6.29
N THR A 34 -2.67 -3.04 5.78
CA THR A 34 -3.38 -4.14 6.48
C THR A 34 -2.95 -5.52 5.99
N THR A 35 -1.82 -5.59 5.29
CA THR A 35 -1.13 -6.82 4.86
C THR A 35 -0.04 -7.24 5.85
N ILE A 36 0.81 -8.19 5.46
CA ILE A 36 1.89 -8.75 6.27
C ILE A 36 3.23 -8.59 5.53
N HIS A 37 4.33 -8.38 6.26
CA HIS A 37 5.68 -8.31 5.70
C HIS A 37 6.04 -9.61 4.95
N VAL A 38 6.71 -9.54 3.80
CA VAL A 38 7.02 -10.69 2.92
C VAL A 38 7.69 -11.85 3.64
N GLY A 39 8.66 -11.58 4.52
CA GLY A 39 9.33 -12.63 5.28
C GLY A 39 8.40 -13.35 6.27
N ALA A 40 7.47 -12.62 6.89
CA ALA A 40 6.49 -13.21 7.81
C ALA A 40 5.38 -13.94 7.04
N TYR A 41 4.96 -13.40 5.90
CA TYR A 41 4.06 -14.05 4.96
C TYR A 41 4.58 -15.42 4.52
N THR A 42 5.84 -15.51 4.04
CA THR A 42 6.44 -16.79 3.64
C THR A 42 6.40 -17.83 4.75
N ARG A 43 6.75 -17.44 5.99
CA ARG A 43 6.68 -18.35 7.15
C ARG A 43 5.25 -18.78 7.46
N LEU A 44 4.29 -17.86 7.37
CA LEU A 44 2.87 -18.15 7.58
C LEU A 44 2.35 -19.14 6.54
N MET A 45 2.66 -18.93 5.26
CA MET A 45 2.25 -19.82 4.17
C MET A 45 2.80 -21.24 4.37
N ASN A 46 4.08 -21.36 4.71
CA ASN A 46 4.71 -22.64 5.04
C ASN A 46 4.06 -23.32 6.25
N PHE A 47 3.80 -22.58 7.33
CA PHE A 47 3.14 -23.10 8.51
C PHE A 47 1.72 -23.60 8.22
N LEU A 48 1.01 -22.91 7.33
CA LEU A 48 -0.35 -23.27 6.92
C LEU A 48 -0.40 -24.38 5.87
N GLY A 49 0.75 -24.82 5.35
CA GLY A 49 0.85 -25.81 4.27
C GLY A 49 0.36 -25.30 2.92
N ILE A 50 0.41 -23.99 2.67
CA ILE A 50 -0.04 -23.38 1.42
C ILE A 50 1.17 -23.10 0.53
N GLU A 51 1.30 -23.87 -0.56
CA GLU A 51 2.35 -23.69 -1.56
C GLU A 51 2.01 -22.53 -2.51
N ALA A 52 2.65 -21.37 -2.33
CA ALA A 52 2.37 -20.15 -3.10
C ALA A 52 3.58 -19.58 -3.88
N GLY A 53 4.69 -20.33 -3.95
CA GLY A 53 5.94 -19.85 -4.54
C GLY A 53 6.56 -18.67 -3.77
N PRO A 54 7.50 -17.93 -4.39
CA PRO A 54 8.11 -16.75 -3.76
C PRO A 54 7.07 -15.66 -3.49
N ALA A 55 7.14 -15.05 -2.31
CA ALA A 55 6.27 -13.94 -1.96
C ALA A 55 6.50 -12.74 -2.90
N MET A 56 5.42 -12.24 -3.52
CA MET A 56 5.46 -10.99 -4.27
C MET A 56 5.34 -9.81 -3.32
N ILE A 57 6.16 -8.78 -3.53
CA ILE A 57 6.10 -7.53 -2.77
C ILE A 57 4.98 -6.66 -3.37
N ASP A 58 4.08 -6.20 -2.50
CA ASP A 58 2.98 -5.29 -2.82
C ASP A 58 3.38 -3.83 -2.61
N ASN A 59 4.03 -3.53 -1.49
CA ASN A 59 4.59 -2.22 -1.20
C ASN A 59 6.05 -2.40 -0.82
N TYR A 60 6.95 -1.81 -1.61
CA TYR A 60 8.39 -1.95 -1.39
C TYR A 60 8.88 -1.21 -0.15
N GLN A 61 8.32 -0.04 0.19
CA GLN A 61 8.76 0.74 1.37
C GLN A 61 8.70 -0.08 2.66
N VAL A 62 7.56 -0.74 2.90
CA VAL A 62 7.32 -1.57 4.10
C VAL A 62 7.45 -3.07 3.82
N ARG A 63 7.83 -3.45 2.60
CA ARG A 63 7.99 -4.82 2.10
C ARG A 63 6.83 -5.73 2.46
N THR A 64 5.60 -5.25 2.27
CA THR A 64 4.40 -6.07 2.49
C THR A 64 4.12 -6.98 1.30
N ALA A 65 3.45 -8.11 1.55
CA ALA A 65 3.19 -9.14 0.55
C ALA A 65 1.85 -8.96 -0.16
N VAL A 66 1.81 -9.34 -1.44
CA VAL A 66 0.56 -9.69 -2.11
C VAL A 66 0.06 -11.01 -1.51
N LEU A 67 -1.18 -11.03 -1.02
CA LEU A 67 -1.74 -12.18 -0.33
C LEU A 67 -2.31 -13.21 -1.31
N ASP A 68 -2.01 -14.49 -1.07
CA ASP A 68 -2.63 -15.59 -1.80
C ASP A 68 -4.14 -15.67 -1.51
N PRO A 69 -5.00 -15.87 -2.54
CA PRO A 69 -6.44 -16.00 -2.36
C PRO A 69 -6.87 -17.06 -1.33
N ARG A 70 -6.13 -18.17 -1.20
CA ARG A 70 -6.41 -19.24 -0.23
C ARG A 70 -6.16 -18.77 1.21
N LEU A 71 -5.15 -17.93 1.42
CA LEU A 71 -4.91 -17.30 2.72
C LEU A 71 -6.03 -16.31 3.04
N VAL A 72 -6.39 -15.48 2.07
CA VAL A 72 -7.47 -14.49 2.18
C VAL A 72 -8.80 -15.16 2.52
N GLU A 73 -9.12 -16.29 1.89
CA GLU A 73 -10.30 -17.11 2.17
C GLU A 73 -10.22 -17.73 3.58
N ARG A 74 -9.09 -18.33 3.95
CA ARG A 74 -8.89 -18.95 5.26
C ARG A 74 -9.01 -17.95 6.41
N ILE A 75 -8.53 -16.72 6.22
CA ILE A 75 -8.69 -15.64 7.20
C ILE A 75 -10.13 -15.13 7.22
N GLY A 76 -10.82 -15.15 6.08
CA GLY A 76 -12.18 -14.65 5.94
C GLY A 76 -12.23 -13.13 6.14
N THR A 77 -11.33 -12.41 5.44
CA THR A 77 -11.29 -10.94 5.42
C THR A 77 -12.58 -10.38 4.80
N ASP A 78 -13.07 -9.29 5.38
CA ASP A 78 -14.26 -8.58 4.92
C ASP A 78 -13.95 -7.48 3.90
N CYS A 79 -12.66 -7.19 3.69
CA CYS A 79 -12.19 -6.12 2.81
C CYS A 79 -11.41 -6.66 1.61
N VAL A 80 -11.42 -5.88 0.52
CA VAL A 80 -10.56 -6.09 -0.65
C VAL A 80 -10.01 -4.75 -1.13
N ALA A 81 -8.72 -4.70 -1.42
CA ALA A 81 -8.06 -3.49 -1.88
C ALA A 81 -8.41 -3.17 -3.34
N LEU A 82 -8.76 -1.91 -3.60
CA LEU A 82 -8.69 -1.28 -4.91
C LEU A 82 -7.50 -0.33 -4.93
N LYS A 83 -6.59 -0.50 -5.89
CA LYS A 83 -5.35 0.30 -6.00
C LYS A 83 -5.27 1.01 -7.35
N THR A 84 -4.74 2.22 -7.34
CA THR A 84 -4.28 2.89 -8.56
C THR A 84 -3.03 2.19 -9.08
N LYS A 85 -2.77 2.32 -10.38
CA LYS A 85 -1.47 1.93 -10.94
C LYS A 85 -0.46 3.07 -10.74
N PRO A 86 0.84 2.82 -10.95
CA PRO A 86 1.82 3.87 -11.13
C PRO A 86 1.48 4.80 -12.31
N PRO A 87 1.98 6.05 -12.33
CA PRO A 87 1.84 6.90 -13.51
C PRO A 87 2.68 6.34 -14.68
N THR A 88 2.39 6.78 -15.90
CA THR A 88 3.14 6.36 -17.09
C THR A 88 4.59 6.86 -17.11
N THR A 89 4.86 7.93 -16.36
CA THR A 89 6.15 8.62 -16.32
C THR A 89 7.14 8.04 -15.31
N TRP A 90 6.71 7.11 -14.46
CA TRP A 90 7.55 6.50 -13.43
C TRP A 90 7.38 4.99 -13.39
N LYS A 91 8.48 4.29 -13.12
CA LYS A 91 8.50 2.87 -12.81
C LYS A 91 9.47 2.63 -11.66
N LEU A 92 9.20 1.60 -10.88
CA LEU A 92 10.11 1.18 -9.82
C LEU A 92 11.41 0.66 -10.44
N GLU A 93 12.52 1.24 -10.03
CA GLU A 93 13.87 0.74 -10.30
C GLU A 93 14.57 0.50 -8.97
N LEU A 94 15.19 -0.68 -8.86
CA LEU A 94 15.99 -1.07 -7.71
C LEU A 94 17.47 -1.01 -8.11
N VAL A 95 18.26 -0.27 -7.35
CA VAL A 95 19.69 -0.09 -7.60
C VAL A 95 20.47 -0.46 -6.35
N THR A 96 21.41 -1.39 -6.46
CA THR A 96 22.28 -1.76 -5.34
C THR A 96 23.56 -0.93 -5.36
N ASP A 97 23.89 -0.30 -4.23
CA ASP A 97 25.13 0.45 -4.08
C ASP A 97 26.35 -0.46 -3.78
N GLU A 98 27.55 0.13 -3.70
CA GLU A 98 28.79 -0.61 -3.41
C GLU A 98 28.81 -1.25 -2.01
N LYS A 99 27.96 -0.78 -1.09
CA LYS A 99 27.81 -1.29 0.27
C LYS A 99 26.72 -2.36 0.38
N GLY A 100 26.05 -2.69 -0.73
CA GLY A 100 24.96 -3.66 -0.80
C GLY A 100 23.59 -3.12 -0.39
N TYR A 101 23.44 -1.82 -0.18
CA TYR A 101 22.14 -1.21 0.08
C TYR A 101 21.34 -1.21 -1.22
N GLU A 102 20.10 -1.66 -1.15
CA GLU A 102 19.17 -1.59 -2.28
C GLU A 102 18.36 -0.30 -2.19
N HIS A 103 18.49 0.55 -3.20
CA HIS A 103 17.83 1.83 -3.31
C HIS A 103 16.60 1.75 -4.20
N GLN A 104 15.58 2.53 -3.83
CA GLN A 104 14.44 2.86 -4.68
C GLN A 104 14.15 4.35 -4.58
N LYS A 105 13.96 4.98 -5.74
CA LYS A 105 13.53 6.38 -5.82
C LYS A 105 12.09 6.45 -6.28
N ASP A 106 11.23 7.04 -5.47
CA ASP A 106 9.81 7.19 -5.82
C ASP A 106 9.57 8.31 -6.85
N GLU A 107 8.33 8.43 -7.33
CA GLU A 107 7.94 9.47 -8.31
C GLU A 107 8.16 10.90 -7.80
N TRP A 108 8.24 11.08 -6.48
CA TRP A 108 8.49 12.36 -5.83
C TRP A 108 9.97 12.66 -5.69
N GLY A 109 10.86 11.75 -6.14
CA GLY A 109 12.30 11.92 -6.04
C GLY A 109 12.90 11.56 -4.67
N VAL A 110 12.10 11.05 -3.74
CA VAL A 110 12.58 10.62 -2.42
C VAL A 110 13.31 9.29 -2.58
N ASP A 111 14.58 9.26 -2.20
CA ASP A 111 15.39 8.04 -2.22
C ASP A 111 15.25 7.31 -0.88
N ARG A 112 15.03 6.00 -0.98
CA ARG A 112 14.99 5.11 0.18
C ARG A 112 15.88 3.91 -0.03
N ALA A 113 16.56 3.50 1.02
CA ALA A 113 17.48 2.37 0.95
C ALA A 113 17.13 1.31 1.99
N CYS A 114 17.27 0.05 1.60
CA CYS A 114 17.21 -1.10 2.50
C CYS A 114 18.63 -1.71 2.60
N PRO A 115 19.23 -1.81 3.80
CA PRO A 115 20.52 -2.46 3.97
C PRO A 115 20.42 -3.98 3.69
N PRO A 116 21.55 -4.67 3.46
CA PRO A 116 21.60 -6.13 3.45
C PRO A 116 20.99 -6.70 4.73
N GLY A 117 20.00 -7.59 4.60
CA GLY A 117 19.28 -8.17 5.74
C GLY A 117 18.27 -7.23 6.42
N GLY A 118 18.11 -6.00 5.94
CA GLY A 118 17.10 -5.06 6.41
C GLY A 118 15.68 -5.49 6.10
N TYR A 119 14.71 -4.93 6.85
CA TYR A 119 13.29 -5.23 6.70
C TYR A 119 12.51 -4.13 5.96
N TYR A 120 13.03 -2.91 5.90
CA TYR A 120 12.31 -1.75 5.38
C TYR A 120 13.25 -0.86 4.57
N TYR A 121 12.67 -0.03 3.70
CA TYR A 121 13.41 1.01 3.02
C TYR A 121 13.20 2.33 3.75
N ASP A 122 14.26 2.82 4.36
CA ASP A 122 14.24 4.08 5.10
C ASP A 122 14.65 5.24 4.18
N VAL A 123 14.11 6.44 4.45
CA VAL A 123 14.47 7.65 3.68
C VAL A 123 15.94 7.97 3.91
N VAL A 124 16.70 8.01 2.81
CA VAL A 124 18.13 8.36 2.82
C VAL A 124 18.41 9.67 2.09
N SER A 125 17.49 10.14 1.24
CA SER A 125 17.58 11.45 0.61
C SER A 125 16.20 12.06 0.38
N SER A 126 16.07 13.32 0.76
CA SER A 126 14.87 14.14 0.65
C SER A 126 15.14 15.26 -0.37
N PRO A 127 14.40 15.31 -1.50
CA PRO A 127 14.74 16.17 -2.63
C PRO A 127 14.47 17.66 -2.39
N LEU A 128 13.70 17.99 -1.34
CA LEU A 128 13.41 19.36 -0.91
C LEU A 128 14.07 19.72 0.43
N ALA A 129 15.05 18.95 0.90
CA ALA A 129 15.83 19.31 2.08
C ALA A 129 16.58 20.64 1.83
N GLY A 130 16.39 21.60 2.73
CA GLY A 130 16.91 22.96 2.62
C GLY A 130 16.32 23.80 1.48
N ALA A 131 15.21 23.35 0.86
CA ALA A 131 14.60 24.06 -0.26
C ALA A 131 13.95 25.39 0.17
N THR A 132 13.98 26.36 -0.75
CA THR A 132 13.27 27.62 -0.63
C THR A 132 11.93 27.57 -1.35
N LEU A 133 11.05 28.55 -1.10
CA LEU A 133 9.78 28.67 -1.84
C LEU A 133 9.97 28.76 -3.36
N LYS A 134 11.08 29.37 -3.83
CA LYS A 134 11.38 29.48 -5.26
C LYS A 134 11.71 28.13 -5.90
N ASP A 135 12.28 27.21 -5.13
CA ASP A 135 12.63 25.88 -5.64
C ASP A 135 11.37 25.04 -5.90
N LEU A 136 10.28 25.32 -5.17
CA LEU A 136 8.99 24.66 -5.38
C LEU A 136 8.40 24.94 -6.76
N ASP A 137 8.63 26.13 -7.33
CA ASP A 137 8.13 26.49 -8.67
C ASP A 137 8.80 25.69 -9.80
N GLN A 138 10.00 25.16 -9.55
CA GLN A 138 10.79 24.40 -10.52
C GLN A 138 10.81 22.90 -10.22
N PHE A 139 10.23 22.49 -9.08
CA PHE A 139 10.20 21.10 -8.68
C PHE A 139 9.35 20.27 -9.67
N PRO A 140 9.84 19.09 -10.11
CA PRO A 140 9.10 18.24 -11.04
C PRO A 140 7.97 17.50 -10.32
N TRP A 141 6.91 18.22 -9.95
CA TRP A 141 5.75 17.67 -9.26
C TRP A 141 5.12 16.51 -10.06
N PRO A 142 4.81 15.37 -9.41
CA PRO A 142 4.08 14.29 -10.07
C PRO A 142 2.73 14.76 -10.60
N ASP A 143 2.37 14.34 -11.82
CA ASP A 143 1.05 14.62 -12.38
C ASP A 143 -0.01 13.74 -11.68
N PRO A 144 -0.97 14.34 -10.93
CA PRO A 144 -2.05 13.58 -10.30
C PRO A 144 -3.05 13.04 -11.32
N ASN A 145 -3.08 13.58 -12.53
CA ASN A 145 -4.02 13.22 -13.60
C ASN A 145 -3.40 12.30 -14.66
N ASP A 146 -2.18 11.81 -14.45
CA ASP A 146 -1.55 10.86 -15.37
C ASP A 146 -2.46 9.65 -15.61
N ALA A 147 -2.74 9.38 -16.89
CA ALA A 147 -3.72 8.38 -17.30
C ALA A 147 -3.39 6.96 -16.84
N GLY A 148 -2.10 6.65 -16.67
CA GLY A 148 -1.62 5.34 -16.19
C GLY A 148 -2.21 4.98 -14.84
N ARG A 149 -2.38 5.96 -13.94
CA ARG A 149 -2.93 5.75 -12.59
C ARG A 149 -4.35 5.17 -12.60
N TYR A 150 -5.15 5.63 -13.56
CA TYR A 150 -6.58 5.34 -13.67
C TYR A 150 -6.92 4.26 -14.69
N GLU A 151 -5.94 3.80 -15.46
CA GLU A 151 -6.13 2.78 -16.49
C GLU A 151 -6.81 1.52 -15.90
N GLY A 152 -8.00 1.21 -16.40
CA GLY A 152 -8.82 0.08 -15.96
C GLY A 152 -9.29 0.17 -14.50
N LEU A 153 -9.21 1.33 -13.85
CA LEU A 153 -9.61 1.48 -12.44
C LEU A 153 -11.12 1.30 -12.26
N GLU A 154 -11.92 1.90 -13.14
CA GLU A 154 -13.39 1.78 -13.08
C GLU A 154 -13.86 0.34 -13.28
N GLU A 155 -13.31 -0.36 -14.27
CA GLU A 155 -13.63 -1.77 -14.54
C GLU A 155 -13.26 -2.66 -13.36
N ARG A 156 -12.06 -2.48 -12.77
CA ARG A 156 -11.65 -3.21 -11.57
C ARG A 156 -12.55 -2.89 -10.37
N ALA A 157 -12.92 -1.62 -10.18
CA ALA A 157 -13.83 -1.21 -9.11
C ALA A 157 -15.20 -1.87 -9.25
N LYS A 158 -15.78 -1.83 -10.45
CA LYS A 158 -17.06 -2.51 -10.78
C LYS A 158 -16.95 -4.01 -10.57
N GLY A 159 -15.91 -4.66 -11.11
CA GLY A 159 -15.67 -6.09 -10.96
C GLY A 159 -15.57 -6.53 -9.50
N LEU A 160 -14.88 -5.76 -8.65
CA LEU A 160 -14.79 -6.05 -7.21
C LEU A 160 -16.13 -5.82 -6.49
N TYR A 161 -16.85 -4.75 -6.83
CA TYR A 161 -18.09 -4.38 -6.15
C TYR A 161 -19.26 -5.31 -6.52
N GLU A 162 -19.39 -5.66 -7.79
CA GLU A 162 -20.46 -6.51 -8.32
C GLU A 162 -20.13 -7.99 -8.19
N GLY A 163 -18.85 -8.36 -8.33
CA GLY A 163 -18.40 -9.76 -8.30
C GLY A 163 -18.08 -10.31 -6.92
N THR A 164 -18.12 -9.46 -5.86
CA THR A 164 -17.85 -9.91 -4.49
C THR A 164 -18.79 -9.25 -3.49
N ASP A 165 -18.96 -9.90 -2.34
CA ASP A 165 -19.68 -9.34 -1.19
C ASP A 165 -18.77 -8.51 -0.25
N LYS A 166 -17.49 -8.32 -0.61
CA LYS A 166 -16.51 -7.62 0.23
C LYS A 166 -16.70 -6.10 0.20
N CYS A 167 -16.23 -5.46 1.26
CA CYS A 167 -16.03 -4.02 1.29
C CYS A 167 -14.83 -3.67 0.40
N VAL A 168 -15.04 -2.89 -0.65
CA VAL A 168 -13.96 -2.41 -1.51
C VAL A 168 -13.33 -1.20 -0.84
N VAL A 169 -12.03 -1.28 -0.55
CA VAL A 169 -11.28 -0.22 0.13
C VAL A 169 -10.31 0.39 -0.86
N LEU A 170 -10.45 1.69 -1.13
CA LEU A 170 -9.48 2.41 -1.94
C LEU A 170 -8.18 2.56 -1.14
N SER A 171 -7.14 1.88 -1.59
CA SER A 171 -5.81 1.90 -1.00
C SER A 171 -4.91 2.81 -1.84
N VAL A 172 -4.89 4.08 -1.48
CA VAL A 172 -4.03 5.12 -2.07
C VAL A 172 -2.99 5.58 -1.07
N GLY A 173 -1.95 6.27 -1.55
CA GLY A 173 -0.68 6.53 -0.86
C GLY A 173 -0.73 7.18 0.52
N THR A 174 0.43 7.69 0.96
CA THR A 174 0.61 8.14 2.33
C THR A 174 -0.12 9.47 2.63
N SER A 175 -0.25 9.81 3.91
CA SER A 175 -0.86 11.08 4.32
C SER A 175 -0.05 12.28 3.81
N MET A 176 -0.72 13.41 3.56
CA MET A 176 -0.04 14.65 3.14
C MET A 176 1.06 15.07 4.12
N PHE A 177 0.83 14.90 5.42
CA PHE A 177 1.83 15.19 6.46
C PHE A 177 3.09 14.34 6.32
N ALA A 178 2.95 13.02 6.15
CA ALA A 178 4.10 12.15 5.97
C ALA A 178 4.81 12.42 4.63
N GLN A 179 4.05 12.73 3.57
CA GLN A 179 4.62 13.06 2.27
C GLN A 179 5.49 14.33 2.34
N ILE A 180 5.05 15.37 3.04
CA ILE A 180 5.82 16.60 3.25
C ILE A 180 7.12 16.29 4.02
N ALA A 181 7.04 15.50 5.09
CA ALA A 181 8.22 15.10 5.86
C ALA A 181 9.22 14.30 5.01
N PHE A 182 8.76 13.42 4.11
CA PHE A 182 9.65 12.70 3.20
C PHE A 182 10.31 13.61 2.17
N LEU A 183 9.59 14.62 1.69
CA LEU A 183 10.08 15.56 0.68
C LEU A 183 11.16 16.50 1.25
N MET A 184 10.89 17.12 2.40
CA MET A 184 11.78 18.13 3.00
C MET A 184 12.82 17.50 3.95
N GLY A 185 12.60 16.27 4.39
CA GLY A 185 13.37 15.67 5.48
C GLY A 185 12.76 16.00 6.84
N TRP A 186 12.96 15.10 7.80
CA TRP A 186 12.33 15.20 9.12
C TRP A 186 12.80 16.39 9.94
N GLU A 187 14.06 16.81 9.77
CA GLU A 187 14.61 17.97 10.49
C GLU A 187 13.89 19.25 10.07
N ASP A 188 13.90 19.57 8.78
CA ASP A 188 13.26 20.78 8.25
C ASP A 188 11.75 20.77 8.50
N PHE A 189 11.11 19.61 8.41
CA PHE A 189 9.67 19.47 8.66
C PHE A 189 9.27 19.71 10.12
N LEU A 190 10.12 19.35 11.08
CA LEU A 190 9.80 19.49 12.52
C LEU A 190 10.25 20.83 13.10
N LEU A 191 11.22 21.51 12.47
CA LEU A 191 11.85 22.71 13.02
C LEU A 191 11.40 24.02 12.35
N ASN A 192 10.79 23.98 11.17
CA ASN A 192 10.27 25.16 10.45
C ASN A 192 8.73 25.18 10.40
#